data_AF-A0A4U6VGI7-F1
#
_entry.id   AF-A0A4U6VGI7-F1
#
_cell.length_a   1.000
_cell.length_b   1.000
_cell.length_c   1.000
_cell.angle_alpha   90.00
_cell.angle_beta   90.00
_cell.angle_gamma   90.00
#
_symmetry.space_group_name_H-M   'P 1'
#
loop_
_entity.id
_entity.type
_entity.pdbx_description
1 polymer ?
#
loop_
_entity_poly.entity_id
_entity_poly.type
_entity_poly.pdbx_seq_one_letter_code
_entity_poly.pdbx_strand_id
1 'polypeptide(L)'
;MEAAASSDGESAGELLLRAAALVPWTHYALAALALATALLYRFLELHFIGDLLRGLRGGRVALTFHPESQVYHRVASKCRSLHGRYLATPWLASPHLQTLFLSISGRPPSFTYRRQLYTVHDGGTIALDWLLASDLEAADVDSCDESISKDDSTPLLLVIPGLTSDSSAAYVKHLVFSMASKGWNVVVSNHRGLGGISITSDCFYNAGWTEDMREVVNYLHQKYPEAPLFTVGTSIGANIVVKYLGEEGESTPVAGAASICSPWDLLVTNRFISRKLVQRCYDRALAIGLKGYAKLHQPVLARLANWEAITSSSSIREFDRHATCVVAKYETVDTFYRKCSSANYIGNVSVPLLCISALDDPLCTREAIPWDECRANKNIVLATTPNGGHLAFFEGLTAGRLWWVRPVTEFLCALHDSCYMHRQKAQEHGLHSSLESLIDKSPYVNFMEDGMVAAVTNDGPDNDDSLHNQIVDEIKLSDDMVAIEQNEQTGEIQNESDSGVGDKNNSEGNVTSFQGHEGNHEQREEPNANNIRDAIAPVRRSINQITRSQGKSVWLLAYIAVVTSWPLLGTLGFFLFRKRFSNSLLAKKMKKL
;
A
#
# COMPACT_ATOMS: atom_id res chain seq x y z
N MET A 1 -1.13 -87.52 21.96
CA MET A 1 -1.61 -86.80 20.77
C MET A 1 -2.02 -85.41 21.21
N GLU A 2 -1.28 -84.45 20.65
CA GLU A 2 -1.35 -83.00 20.74
C GLU A 2 -2.48 -82.35 21.56
N ALA A 3 -2.04 -81.67 22.63
CA ALA A 3 -2.61 -80.39 23.01
C ALA A 3 -1.93 -79.29 22.17
N ALA A 4 -2.71 -78.54 21.40
CA ALA A 4 -2.34 -77.22 20.89
C ALA A 4 -3.61 -76.42 20.55
N ALA A 5 -4.27 -75.91 21.58
CA ALA A 5 -5.13 -74.75 21.43
C ALA A 5 -4.21 -73.51 21.51
N SER A 6 -3.70 -73.05 20.36
CA SER A 6 -3.04 -71.73 20.27
C SER A 6 -4.07 -70.71 19.81
N SER A 7 -4.41 -69.81 20.74
CA SER A 7 -5.15 -68.59 20.47
C SER A 7 -4.40 -67.71 19.48
N ASP A 8 -4.84 -67.69 18.22
CA ASP A 8 -4.49 -66.65 17.25
C ASP A 8 -5.16 -65.34 17.70
N GLY A 9 -4.51 -64.62 18.61
CA GLY A 9 -4.87 -63.25 18.92
C GLY A 9 -4.52 -62.39 17.72
N GLU A 10 -5.49 -62.12 16.83
CA GLU A 10 -5.36 -61.11 15.78
C GLU A 10 -4.76 -59.84 16.40
N SER A 11 -3.62 -59.39 15.86
CA SER A 11 -2.98 -58.20 16.40
C SER A 11 -3.93 -57.00 16.22
N ALA A 12 -3.93 -56.07 17.18
CA ALA A 12 -4.76 -54.88 17.10
C ALA A 12 -4.54 -54.09 15.78
N GLY A 13 -3.33 -54.16 15.20
CA GLY A 13 -3.02 -53.56 13.89
C GLY A 13 -3.71 -54.26 12.71
N GLU A 14 -3.81 -55.59 12.75
CA GLU A 14 -4.52 -56.39 11.74
C GLU A 14 -6.02 -56.06 11.72
N LEU A 15 -6.62 -55.96 12.92
CA LEU A 15 -8.00 -55.57 13.11
C LEU A 15 -8.28 -54.14 12.60
N LEU A 16 -7.37 -53.20 12.85
CA LEU A 16 -7.49 -51.82 12.36
C LEU A 16 -7.36 -51.71 10.84
N LEU A 17 -6.43 -52.45 10.23
CA LEU A 17 -6.26 -52.49 8.77
C LEU A 17 -7.47 -53.10 8.08
N ARG A 18 -8.02 -54.17 8.65
CA ARG A 18 -9.23 -54.82 8.13
C ARG A 18 -10.45 -53.92 8.28
N ALA A 19 -10.60 -53.25 9.43
CA ALA A 19 -11.64 -52.24 9.64
C ALA A 19 -11.52 -51.06 8.66
N ALA A 20 -10.30 -50.59 8.39
CA ALA A 20 -10.04 -49.56 7.38
C ALA A 20 -10.42 -50.04 5.96
N ALA A 21 -10.05 -51.25 5.57
CA ALA A 21 -10.39 -51.82 4.27
C ALA A 21 -11.91 -51.98 4.04
N LEU A 22 -12.71 -52.08 5.11
CA LEU A 22 -14.17 -52.14 5.04
C LEU A 22 -14.81 -50.76 4.81
N VAL A 23 -14.10 -49.66 5.04
CA VAL A 23 -14.60 -48.31 4.77
C VAL A 23 -14.65 -48.09 3.25
N PRO A 24 -15.80 -47.67 2.68
CA PRO A 24 -15.90 -47.44 1.24
C PRO A 24 -14.88 -46.39 0.78
N TRP A 25 -14.21 -46.63 -0.36
CA TRP A 25 -13.17 -45.75 -0.91
C TRP A 25 -13.61 -44.29 -1.07
N THR A 26 -14.92 -44.05 -1.27
CA THR A 26 -15.52 -42.73 -1.34
C THR A 26 -15.30 -41.89 -0.08
N HIS A 27 -15.28 -42.50 1.10
CA HIS A 27 -15.00 -41.79 2.36
C HIS A 27 -13.54 -41.33 2.43
N TYR A 28 -12.60 -42.17 1.97
CA TYR A 28 -11.19 -41.79 1.85
C TYR A 28 -10.99 -40.66 0.85
N ALA A 29 -11.67 -40.72 -0.30
CA ALA A 29 -11.62 -39.65 -1.30
C ALA A 29 -12.19 -38.33 -0.74
N LEU A 30 -13.31 -38.37 -0.03
CA LEU A 30 -13.89 -37.19 0.64
C LEU A 30 -12.97 -36.65 1.74
N ALA A 31 -12.37 -37.51 2.55
CA ALA A 31 -11.41 -37.11 3.57
C ALA A 31 -10.16 -36.46 2.96
N ALA A 32 -9.62 -37.04 1.89
CA ALA A 32 -8.49 -36.48 1.16
C ALA A 32 -8.84 -35.12 0.52
N LEU A 33 -10.03 -34.98 -0.06
CA LEU A 33 -10.52 -33.70 -0.59
C LEU A 33 -10.70 -32.64 0.50
N ALA A 34 -11.27 -33.02 1.65
CA ALA A 34 -11.42 -32.13 2.80
C ALA A 34 -10.05 -31.67 3.32
N LEU A 35 -9.09 -32.59 3.45
CA LEU A 35 -7.72 -32.28 3.84
C LEU A 35 -7.05 -31.35 2.82
N ALA A 36 -7.15 -31.65 1.53
CA ALA A 36 -6.60 -30.82 0.46
C ALA A 36 -7.22 -29.42 0.46
N THR A 37 -8.53 -29.31 0.71
CA THR A 37 -9.25 -28.03 0.81
C THR A 37 -8.78 -27.24 2.03
N ALA A 38 -8.61 -27.88 3.19
CA ALA A 38 -8.10 -27.24 4.40
C ALA A 38 -6.64 -26.76 4.21
N LEU A 39 -5.80 -27.57 3.56
CA LEU A 39 -4.43 -27.19 3.20
C LEU A 39 -4.41 -26.02 2.24
N LEU A 40 -5.25 -26.02 1.20
CA LEU A 40 -5.36 -24.91 0.24
C LEU A 40 -5.87 -23.62 0.91
N TYR A 41 -6.87 -23.74 1.78
CA TYR A 41 -7.41 -22.62 2.56
C TYR A 41 -6.32 -21.96 3.41
N ARG A 42 -5.50 -22.78 4.08
CA ARG A 42 -4.37 -22.30 4.88
C ARG A 42 -3.23 -21.75 4.01
N PHE A 43 -2.93 -22.39 2.88
CA PHE A 43 -1.85 -21.98 1.97
C PHE A 43 -2.15 -20.64 1.28
N LEU A 44 -3.40 -20.42 0.87
CA LEU A 44 -3.85 -19.16 0.29
C LEU A 44 -4.16 -18.09 1.36
N GLU A 45 -3.99 -18.42 2.64
CA GLU A 45 -4.30 -17.55 3.77
C GLU A 45 -5.72 -16.98 3.68
N LEU A 46 -6.69 -17.84 3.30
CA LEU A 46 -8.09 -17.45 3.23
C LEU A 46 -8.64 -17.18 4.62
N HIS A 47 -9.45 -16.14 4.75
CA HIS A 47 -10.08 -15.76 6.02
C HIS A 47 -11.60 -15.61 5.93
N PHE A 48 -12.23 -15.95 4.79
CA PHE A 48 -13.69 -15.86 4.60
C PHE A 48 -14.51 -16.61 5.66
N ILE A 49 -14.10 -17.84 6.03
CA ILE A 49 -14.83 -18.62 7.05
C ILE A 49 -14.69 -17.95 8.41
N GLY A 50 -13.49 -17.46 8.74
CA GLY A 50 -13.24 -16.72 9.98
C GLY A 50 -14.06 -15.44 10.06
N ASP A 51 -14.16 -14.71 8.96
CA ASP A 51 -14.99 -13.50 8.87
C ASP A 51 -16.48 -13.82 9.00
N LEU A 52 -16.95 -14.89 8.37
CA LEU A 52 -18.33 -15.36 8.47
C LEU A 52 -18.69 -15.74 9.92
N LEU A 53 -17.83 -16.50 10.60
CA LEU A 53 -18.03 -16.89 12.01
C LEU A 53 -18.02 -15.67 12.95
N ARG A 54 -17.32 -14.59 12.59
CA ARG A 54 -17.32 -13.31 13.31
C ARG A 54 -18.48 -12.38 12.91
N GLY A 55 -19.43 -12.88 12.11
CA GLY A 55 -20.60 -12.13 11.65
C GLY A 55 -20.26 -11.02 10.65
N LEU A 56 -19.20 -11.19 9.85
CA LEU A 56 -18.73 -10.22 8.84
C LEU A 56 -18.51 -8.81 9.41
N ARG A 57 -18.12 -8.71 10.69
CA ARG A 57 -17.91 -7.41 11.36
C ARG A 57 -16.63 -6.70 10.95
N GLY A 58 -15.67 -7.44 10.37
CA GLY A 58 -14.34 -6.93 10.04
C GLY A 58 -13.41 -6.78 11.25
N GLY A 59 -12.13 -6.62 10.96
CA GLY A 59 -11.07 -6.36 11.94
C GLY A 59 -11.12 -4.92 12.44
N ARG A 60 -10.90 -4.72 13.73
CA ARG A 60 -10.76 -3.37 14.30
C ARG A 60 -9.40 -2.79 13.89
N VAL A 61 -9.38 -1.51 13.55
CA VAL A 61 -8.13 -0.77 13.36
C VAL A 61 -7.46 -0.58 14.72
N ALA A 62 -6.21 -1.00 14.83
CA ALA A 62 -5.39 -0.78 16.02
C ALA A 62 -4.51 0.46 15.81
N LEU A 63 -4.51 1.37 16.78
CA LEU A 63 -3.74 2.61 16.73
C LEU A 63 -2.58 2.54 17.75
N THR A 64 -1.38 2.86 17.29
CA THR A 64 -0.17 3.03 18.11
C THR A 64 0.29 4.48 17.95
N PHE A 65 0.39 5.20 19.06
CA PHE A 65 0.77 6.61 19.09
C PHE A 65 1.31 6.94 20.48
N HIS A 66 2.03 8.05 20.61
CA HIS A 66 2.48 8.55 21.90
C HIS A 66 1.28 9.07 22.74
N PRO A 67 1.16 8.75 24.05
CA PRO A 67 0.02 9.18 24.88
C PRO A 67 -0.26 10.69 24.88
N GLU A 68 0.79 11.50 24.78
CA GLU A 68 0.71 12.97 24.71
C GLU A 68 0.64 13.54 23.27
N SER A 69 0.41 12.70 22.25
CA SER A 69 0.37 13.14 20.86
C SER A 69 -0.81 14.08 20.60
N GLN A 70 -0.52 15.36 20.37
CA GLN A 70 -1.55 16.32 19.93
C GLN A 70 -2.09 15.97 18.54
N VAL A 71 -1.25 15.43 17.66
CA VAL A 71 -1.66 14.93 16.34
C VAL A 71 -2.74 13.86 16.50
N TYR A 72 -2.57 12.92 17.43
CA TYR A 72 -3.64 11.96 17.72
C TYR A 72 -4.89 12.66 18.28
N HIS A 73 -4.77 13.34 19.41
CA HIS A 73 -5.91 13.84 20.18
C HIS A 73 -6.74 14.89 19.43
N ARG A 74 -6.13 15.65 18.52
CA ARG A 74 -6.75 16.81 17.88
C ARG A 74 -7.09 16.60 16.41
N VAL A 75 -6.41 15.65 15.75
CA VAL A 75 -6.58 15.35 14.33
C VAL A 75 -7.07 13.91 14.14
N ALA A 76 -6.26 12.91 14.50
CA ALA A 76 -6.61 11.51 14.22
C ALA A 76 -7.86 11.04 14.95
N SER A 77 -8.11 11.52 16.17
CA SER A 77 -9.32 11.24 16.98
C SER A 77 -10.63 11.61 16.27
N LYS A 78 -10.60 12.62 15.40
CA LYS A 78 -11.74 13.09 14.60
C LYS A 78 -11.98 12.24 13.36
N CYS A 79 -11.01 11.41 12.97
CA CYS A 79 -11.10 10.54 11.81
C CYS A 79 -11.91 9.28 12.17
N ARG A 80 -13.18 9.24 11.75
CA ARG A 80 -14.11 8.13 12.04
C ARG A 80 -13.59 6.81 11.48
N SER A 81 -12.95 6.86 10.32
CA SER A 81 -12.43 5.66 9.65
C SER A 81 -11.31 4.98 10.44
N LEU A 82 -10.48 5.74 11.15
CA LEU A 82 -9.39 5.21 11.99
C LEU A 82 -9.89 4.51 13.26
N HIS A 83 -11.10 4.83 13.71
CA HIS A 83 -11.71 4.24 14.92
C HIS A 83 -12.72 3.14 14.58
N GLY A 84 -12.90 2.86 13.28
CA GLY A 84 -13.84 1.88 12.76
C GLY A 84 -13.26 0.47 12.63
N ARG A 85 -13.91 -0.29 11.74
CA ARG A 85 -13.50 -1.64 11.34
C ARG A 85 -13.26 -1.68 9.85
N TYR A 86 -12.31 -2.51 9.45
CA TYR A 86 -12.07 -2.86 8.06
C TYR A 86 -12.51 -4.31 7.81
N LEU A 87 -13.36 -4.49 6.81
CA LEU A 87 -13.74 -5.80 6.29
C LEU A 87 -13.32 -5.88 4.83
N ALA A 88 -12.45 -6.84 4.53
CA ALA A 88 -12.08 -7.13 3.15
C ALA A 88 -13.31 -7.58 2.35
N THR A 89 -13.35 -7.23 1.07
CA THR A 89 -14.34 -7.77 0.14
C THR A 89 -14.40 -9.30 0.25
N PRO A 90 -15.56 -9.93 0.52
CA PRO A 90 -15.61 -11.34 0.93
C PRO A 90 -15.00 -12.34 -0.07
N TRP A 91 -15.11 -12.07 -1.38
CA TRP A 91 -14.50 -12.90 -2.42
C TRP A 91 -13.01 -12.60 -2.67
N LEU A 92 -12.47 -11.58 -1.99
CA LEU A 92 -11.05 -11.25 -1.86
C LEU A 92 -10.55 -11.47 -0.41
N ALA A 93 -11.14 -12.42 0.32
CA ALA A 93 -10.74 -12.71 1.70
C ALA A 93 -9.41 -13.50 1.79
N SER A 94 -8.36 -12.97 1.18
CA SER A 94 -6.96 -13.38 1.30
C SER A 94 -6.05 -12.20 0.93
N PRO A 95 -4.92 -12.01 1.62
CA PRO A 95 -3.95 -10.96 1.27
C PRO A 95 -3.43 -11.12 -0.15
N HIS A 96 -3.29 -12.36 -0.61
CA HIS A 96 -2.79 -12.67 -1.95
C HIS A 96 -3.82 -12.33 -3.03
N LEU A 97 -5.08 -12.68 -2.80
CA LEU A 97 -6.16 -12.35 -3.74
C LEU A 97 -6.35 -10.84 -3.86
N GLN A 98 -6.32 -10.10 -2.74
CA GLN A 98 -6.41 -8.64 -2.77
C GLN A 98 -5.26 -8.01 -3.54
N THR A 99 -4.02 -8.40 -3.22
CA THR A 99 -2.82 -7.85 -3.86
C THR A 99 -2.80 -8.16 -5.37
N LEU A 100 -3.15 -9.38 -5.74
CA LEU A 100 -3.25 -9.77 -7.16
C LEU A 100 -4.36 -9.00 -7.87
N PHE A 101 -5.54 -8.88 -7.26
CA PHE A 101 -6.67 -8.18 -7.86
C PHE A 101 -6.37 -6.70 -8.09
N LEU A 102 -5.62 -6.03 -7.19
CA LEU A 102 -5.16 -4.66 -7.38
C LEU A 102 -4.34 -4.50 -8.67
N SER A 103 -3.46 -5.46 -8.95
CA SER A 103 -2.62 -5.43 -10.15
C SER A 103 -3.39 -5.67 -11.46
N ILE A 104 -4.50 -6.42 -11.41
CA ILE A 104 -5.26 -6.83 -12.61
C ILE A 104 -6.44 -5.88 -12.86
N SER A 105 -7.23 -5.58 -11.84
CA SER A 105 -8.52 -4.90 -11.95
C SER A 105 -8.79 -4.04 -10.71
N GLY A 106 -7.84 -3.18 -10.33
CA GLY A 106 -8.01 -2.25 -9.20
C GLY A 106 -9.10 -1.18 -9.35
N ARG A 107 -9.93 -1.26 -10.41
CA ARG A 107 -11.08 -0.39 -10.72
C ARG A 107 -10.83 1.09 -10.40
N PRO A 108 -9.77 1.70 -10.93
CA PRO A 108 -9.48 3.10 -10.63
C PRO A 108 -10.52 4.02 -11.25
N PRO A 109 -10.77 5.20 -10.63
CA PRO A 109 -11.50 6.28 -11.26
C PRO A 109 -10.88 6.69 -12.61
N SER A 110 -11.72 7.18 -13.51
CA SER A 110 -11.29 7.68 -14.83
C SER A 110 -11.14 9.19 -14.77
N PHE A 111 -9.95 9.67 -15.13
CA PHE A 111 -9.58 11.07 -15.27
C PHE A 111 -8.24 11.12 -16.01
N THR A 112 -7.88 12.30 -16.51
CA THR A 112 -6.64 12.56 -17.25
C THR A 112 -5.75 13.48 -16.45
N TYR A 113 -4.44 13.23 -16.46
CA TYR A 113 -3.46 14.11 -15.82
C TYR A 113 -2.97 15.18 -16.78
N ARG A 114 -2.71 16.38 -16.25
CA ARG A 114 -1.88 17.39 -16.92
C ARG A 114 -0.42 17.08 -16.59
N ARG A 115 0.40 16.77 -17.59
CA ARG A 115 1.81 16.41 -17.38
C ARG A 115 2.73 17.61 -17.47
N GLN A 116 3.58 17.76 -16.47
CA GLN A 116 4.73 18.65 -16.46
C GLN A 116 6.02 17.83 -16.38
N LEU A 117 7.02 18.17 -17.20
CA LEU A 117 8.37 17.63 -17.06
C LEU A 117 9.20 18.57 -16.18
N TYR A 118 9.79 18.03 -15.14
CA TYR A 118 10.67 18.74 -14.23
C TYR A 118 12.10 18.23 -14.40
N THR A 119 13.04 19.13 -14.65
CA THR A 119 14.46 18.81 -14.74
C THR A 119 15.11 19.10 -13.40
N VAL A 120 15.70 18.06 -12.80
CA VAL A 120 16.45 18.15 -11.54
C VAL A 120 17.86 18.68 -11.76
N HIS A 121 18.55 19.07 -10.68
CA HIS A 121 19.87 19.72 -10.74
C HIS A 121 20.92 18.88 -11.50
N ASP A 122 20.86 17.55 -11.41
CA ASP A 122 21.79 16.65 -12.12
C ASP A 122 21.46 16.45 -13.63
N GLY A 123 20.49 17.18 -14.16
CA GLY A 123 20.02 17.09 -15.55
C GLY A 123 19.01 15.96 -15.80
N GLY A 124 18.71 15.15 -14.78
CA GLY A 124 17.67 14.14 -14.81
C GLY A 124 16.28 14.76 -15.00
N THR A 125 15.32 13.94 -15.43
CA THR A 125 13.95 14.39 -15.68
C THR A 125 12.95 13.54 -14.91
N ILE A 126 12.01 14.21 -14.28
CA ILE A 126 10.91 13.67 -13.50
C ILE A 126 9.60 14.10 -14.16
N ALA A 127 8.66 13.18 -14.31
CA ALA A 127 7.32 13.49 -14.78
C ALA A 127 6.43 13.81 -13.57
N LEU A 128 5.94 15.05 -13.50
CA LEU A 128 4.94 15.50 -12.54
C LEU A 128 3.57 15.44 -13.20
N ASP A 129 2.70 14.59 -12.71
CA ASP A 129 1.35 14.40 -13.25
C ASP A 129 0.32 15.05 -12.31
N TRP A 130 -0.33 16.10 -12.81
CA TRP A 130 -1.23 16.95 -12.05
C TRP A 130 -2.70 16.60 -12.28
N LEU A 131 -3.49 16.62 -11.22
CA LEU A 131 -4.94 16.72 -11.25
C LEU A 131 -5.34 17.88 -10.34
N LEU A 132 -5.89 18.94 -10.92
CA LEU A 132 -6.35 20.09 -10.16
C LEU A 132 -7.78 19.86 -9.66
N ALA A 133 -8.16 20.54 -8.58
CA ALA A 133 -9.54 20.52 -8.09
C ALA A 133 -10.51 21.02 -9.18
N SER A 134 -10.14 22.10 -9.87
CA SER A 134 -10.93 22.69 -10.96
C SER A 134 -11.10 21.76 -12.16
N ASP A 135 -10.17 20.84 -12.42
CA ASP A 135 -10.30 19.85 -13.52
C ASP A 135 -11.49 18.90 -13.33
N LEU A 136 -11.91 18.66 -12.08
CA LEU A 136 -13.08 17.81 -11.78
C LEU A 136 -14.40 18.58 -11.79
N GLU A 137 -14.35 19.89 -11.53
CA GLU A 137 -15.52 20.78 -11.56
C GLU A 137 -15.82 21.28 -12.98
N ALA A 138 -14.80 21.52 -13.79
CA ALA A 138 -14.88 22.07 -15.14
C ALA A 138 -15.20 21.02 -16.23
N ALA A 139 -15.70 19.83 -15.88
CA ALA A 139 -16.07 18.80 -16.86
C ALA A 139 -17.13 19.24 -17.89
N ASP A 140 -17.73 20.43 -17.73
CA ASP A 140 -18.70 21.05 -18.64
C ASP A 140 -18.22 22.32 -19.38
N VAL A 141 -16.97 22.79 -19.21
CA VAL A 141 -16.47 23.98 -19.93
C VAL A 141 -15.05 23.79 -20.45
N ASP A 142 -14.90 23.96 -21.76
CA ASP A 142 -13.70 23.78 -22.58
C ASP A 142 -12.63 24.88 -22.33
N SER A 143 -12.28 25.14 -21.07
CA SER A 143 -11.29 26.15 -20.70
C SER A 143 -9.92 25.50 -20.48
N CYS A 144 -9.13 25.49 -21.54
CA CYS A 144 -7.71 25.24 -21.48
C CYS A 144 -7.01 26.46 -20.84
N ASP A 145 -6.08 26.19 -19.93
CA ASP A 145 -5.05 27.13 -19.44
C ASP A 145 -5.33 27.93 -18.15
N GLU A 146 -5.97 27.33 -17.15
CA GLU A 146 -5.84 27.83 -15.77
C GLU A 146 -4.53 27.34 -15.14
N SER A 147 -3.59 28.26 -14.98
CA SER A 147 -2.38 28.10 -14.17
C SER A 147 -2.71 28.47 -12.71
N ILE A 148 -2.27 27.64 -11.76
CA ILE A 148 -2.42 27.93 -10.32
C ILE A 148 -1.72 29.26 -10.03
N SER A 149 -2.47 30.23 -9.48
CA SER A 149 -1.91 31.52 -9.03
C SER A 149 -0.93 31.31 -7.88
N LYS A 150 0.07 32.20 -7.73
CA LYS A 150 0.97 32.15 -6.58
C LYS A 150 0.27 32.46 -5.25
N ASP A 151 -0.82 33.22 -5.32
CA ASP A 151 -1.63 33.63 -4.17
C ASP A 151 -2.73 32.58 -3.87
N ASP A 152 -2.75 31.45 -4.58
CA ASP A 152 -3.70 30.37 -4.34
C ASP A 152 -3.30 29.60 -3.08
N SER A 153 -4.18 29.61 -2.07
CA SER A 153 -4.02 28.89 -0.81
C SER A 153 -4.57 27.46 -0.86
N THR A 154 -5.00 26.98 -2.02
CA THR A 154 -5.53 25.62 -2.20
C THR A 154 -4.46 24.59 -1.82
N PRO A 155 -4.75 23.66 -0.88
CA PRO A 155 -3.74 22.72 -0.40
C PRO A 155 -3.23 21.82 -1.52
N LEU A 156 -1.92 21.59 -1.51
CA LEU A 156 -1.20 20.80 -2.50
C LEU A 156 -0.80 19.45 -1.91
N LEU A 157 -1.19 18.36 -2.57
CA LEU A 157 -0.78 17.01 -2.20
C LEU A 157 0.23 16.45 -3.21
N LEU A 158 1.44 16.17 -2.74
CA LEU A 158 2.46 15.43 -3.49
C LEU A 158 2.37 13.93 -3.20
N VAL A 159 2.15 13.12 -4.23
CA VAL A 159 2.08 11.66 -4.13
C VAL A 159 3.36 11.02 -4.69
N ILE A 160 3.98 10.14 -3.89
CA ILE A 160 5.17 9.35 -4.27
C ILE A 160 4.77 7.88 -4.46
N PRO A 161 4.71 7.36 -5.70
CA PRO A 161 4.31 5.98 -6.00
C PRO A 161 5.27 4.91 -5.46
N GLY A 162 4.82 3.66 -5.48
CA GLY A 162 5.62 2.49 -5.10
C GLY A 162 6.64 2.04 -6.16
N LEU A 163 7.27 0.90 -5.89
CA LEU A 163 8.32 0.31 -6.73
C LEU A 163 7.82 0.03 -8.15
N THR A 164 8.56 0.46 -9.18
CA THR A 164 8.22 0.25 -10.60
C THR A 164 6.79 0.69 -10.96
N SER A 165 6.25 1.65 -10.22
CA SER A 165 4.89 2.16 -10.35
C SER A 165 4.90 3.62 -10.78
N ASP A 166 3.76 4.12 -11.23
CA ASP A 166 3.59 5.48 -11.73
C ASP A 166 2.17 6.00 -11.44
N SER A 167 1.89 7.22 -11.88
CA SER A 167 0.60 7.90 -11.76
C SER A 167 -0.61 7.12 -12.31
N SER A 168 -0.39 6.15 -13.21
CA SER A 168 -1.45 5.33 -13.79
C SER A 168 -1.90 4.18 -12.88
N ALA A 169 -1.14 3.89 -11.81
CA ALA A 169 -1.43 2.80 -10.89
C ALA A 169 -2.77 3.00 -10.18
N ALA A 170 -3.54 1.92 -10.04
CA ALA A 170 -4.92 2.03 -9.59
C ALA A 170 -5.05 2.65 -8.19
N TYR A 171 -4.16 2.28 -7.27
CA TYR A 171 -4.13 2.80 -5.91
C TYR A 171 -3.76 4.29 -5.85
N VAL A 172 -2.89 4.78 -6.75
CA VAL A 172 -2.59 6.22 -6.89
C VAL A 172 -3.82 6.95 -7.38
N LYS A 173 -4.49 6.44 -8.42
CA LYS A 173 -5.68 7.07 -8.98
C LYS A 173 -6.85 7.17 -8.00
N HIS A 174 -7.05 6.17 -7.13
CA HIS A 174 -8.06 6.24 -6.07
C HIS A 174 -7.78 7.37 -5.08
N LEU A 175 -6.53 7.52 -4.64
CA LEU A 175 -6.13 8.60 -3.73
C LEU A 175 -6.24 9.97 -4.40
N VAL A 176 -5.66 10.11 -5.59
CA VAL A 176 -5.65 11.36 -6.36
C VAL A 176 -7.08 11.86 -6.59
N PHE A 177 -7.97 10.99 -7.06
CA PHE A 177 -9.37 11.34 -7.29
C PHE A 177 -10.10 11.73 -5.99
N SER A 178 -9.88 10.98 -4.91
CA SER A 178 -10.49 11.27 -3.60
C SER A 178 -10.10 12.66 -3.08
N MET A 179 -8.81 13.01 -3.17
CA MET A 179 -8.28 14.28 -2.69
C MET A 179 -8.68 15.45 -3.59
N ALA A 180 -8.60 15.29 -4.92
CA ALA A 180 -9.05 16.31 -5.85
C ALA A 180 -10.57 16.59 -5.70
N SER A 181 -11.38 15.56 -5.46
CA SER A 181 -12.82 15.71 -5.16
C SER A 181 -13.10 16.42 -3.83
N LYS A 182 -12.07 16.67 -3.01
CA LYS A 182 -12.14 17.47 -1.78
C LYS A 182 -11.63 18.89 -1.95
N GLY A 183 -11.38 19.31 -3.19
CA GLY A 183 -10.88 20.66 -3.49
C GLY A 183 -9.36 20.77 -3.34
N TRP A 184 -8.60 19.67 -3.41
CA TRP A 184 -7.14 19.71 -3.28
C TRP A 184 -6.48 19.64 -4.66
N ASN A 185 -5.39 20.38 -4.84
CA ASN A 185 -4.53 20.17 -6.00
C ASN A 185 -3.62 18.96 -5.72
N VAL A 186 -3.54 18.03 -6.66
CA VAL A 186 -2.75 16.80 -6.47
C VAL A 186 -1.71 16.67 -7.57
N VAL A 187 -0.48 16.40 -7.17
CA VAL A 187 0.64 16.14 -8.08
C VAL A 187 1.26 14.79 -7.75
N VAL A 188 1.37 13.92 -8.73
CA VAL A 188 2.11 12.66 -8.62
C VAL A 188 3.52 12.88 -9.16
N SER A 189 4.53 12.74 -8.31
CA SER A 189 5.93 12.74 -8.76
C SER A 189 6.35 11.32 -9.10
N ASN A 190 6.44 11.04 -10.41
CA ASN A 190 6.87 9.74 -10.88
C ASN A 190 8.38 9.57 -10.68
N HIS A 191 8.82 8.39 -10.24
CA HIS A 191 10.25 8.10 -10.16
C HIS A 191 10.95 8.22 -11.53
N ARG A 192 12.24 8.54 -11.52
CA ARG A 192 13.06 8.67 -12.75
C ARG A 192 12.91 7.45 -13.66
N GLY A 193 12.63 7.70 -14.94
CA GLY A 193 12.44 6.65 -15.93
C GLY A 193 11.08 5.92 -15.86
N LEU A 194 10.14 6.38 -15.04
CA LEU A 194 8.76 5.91 -15.00
C LEU A 194 7.81 7.00 -15.52
N GLY A 195 6.50 6.73 -15.51
CA GLY A 195 5.52 7.64 -16.09
C GLY A 195 5.58 7.72 -17.62
N GLY A 196 6.45 6.98 -18.31
CA GLY A 196 6.59 7.01 -19.77
C GLY A 196 7.66 7.98 -20.28
N ILE A 197 8.53 8.48 -19.39
CA ILE A 197 9.73 9.21 -19.77
C ILE A 197 10.97 8.31 -19.67
N SER A 198 11.98 8.59 -20.50
CA SER A 198 13.29 7.93 -20.43
C SER A 198 14.15 8.55 -19.35
N ILE A 199 15.13 7.79 -18.87
CA ILE A 199 16.17 8.34 -17.99
C ILE A 199 17.09 9.25 -18.80
N THR A 200 17.36 10.44 -18.26
CA THR A 200 18.13 11.51 -18.91
C THR A 200 19.43 11.86 -18.18
N SER A 201 19.69 11.28 -17.00
CA SER A 201 20.96 11.38 -16.27
C SER A 201 21.43 10.00 -15.79
N ASP A 202 22.65 9.93 -15.22
CA ASP A 202 23.21 8.66 -14.71
C ASP A 202 22.67 8.26 -13.33
N CYS A 203 21.71 9.03 -12.80
CA CYS A 203 21.10 8.81 -11.49
C CYS A 203 19.72 8.15 -11.64
N PHE A 204 19.54 7.05 -10.90
CA PHE A 204 18.33 6.24 -10.88
C PHE A 204 17.66 6.35 -9.51
N TYR A 205 16.33 6.26 -9.47
CA TYR A 205 15.64 6.15 -8.18
C TYR A 205 15.96 4.82 -7.52
N ASN A 206 15.94 4.81 -6.20
CA ASN A 206 16.01 3.60 -5.38
C ASN A 206 15.26 3.83 -4.06
N ALA A 207 15.20 2.81 -3.21
CA ALA A 207 14.42 2.82 -1.99
C ALA A 207 14.78 3.93 -0.99
N GLY A 208 15.98 4.51 -1.06
CA GLY A 208 16.42 5.60 -0.20
C GLY A 208 16.81 6.88 -0.93
N TRP A 209 16.43 7.02 -2.20
CA TRP A 209 16.72 8.21 -3.00
C TRP A 209 15.77 9.36 -2.64
N THR A 210 16.15 10.15 -1.64
CA THR A 210 15.36 11.27 -1.12
C THR A 210 15.62 12.60 -1.86
N GLU A 211 16.66 12.66 -2.69
CA GLU A 211 17.07 13.90 -3.37
C GLU A 211 16.00 14.40 -4.36
N ASP A 212 15.42 13.51 -5.14
CA ASP A 212 14.32 13.86 -6.07
C ASP A 212 13.11 14.43 -5.33
N MET A 213 12.80 13.86 -4.16
CA MET A 213 11.71 14.34 -3.32
C MET A 213 12.05 15.73 -2.76
N ARG A 214 13.28 15.94 -2.28
CA ARG A 214 13.76 17.22 -1.77
C ARG A 214 13.68 18.32 -2.82
N GLU A 215 14.14 18.04 -4.05
CA GLU A 215 14.04 18.98 -5.16
C GLU A 215 12.59 19.33 -5.52
N VAL A 216 11.72 18.32 -5.66
CA VAL A 216 10.32 18.55 -6.02
C VAL A 216 9.57 19.29 -4.91
N VAL A 217 9.78 18.92 -3.64
CA VAL A 217 9.17 19.61 -2.49
C VAL A 217 9.59 21.08 -2.45
N ASN A 218 10.88 21.37 -2.59
CA ASN A 218 11.39 22.74 -2.60
C ASN A 218 10.86 23.54 -3.78
N TYR A 219 10.82 22.94 -4.98
CA TYR A 219 10.24 23.56 -6.17
C TYR A 219 8.77 23.94 -5.95
N LEU A 220 7.96 23.00 -5.44
CA LEU A 220 6.54 23.21 -5.21
C LEU A 220 6.29 24.28 -4.15
N HIS A 221 7.04 24.24 -3.05
CA HIS A 221 6.93 25.22 -1.97
C HIS A 221 7.33 26.62 -2.42
N GLN A 222 8.39 26.77 -3.21
CA GLN A 222 8.81 28.07 -3.76
C GLN A 222 7.84 28.59 -4.82
N LYS A 223 7.24 27.70 -5.61
CA LYS A 223 6.31 28.09 -6.68
C LYS A 223 4.93 28.48 -6.14
N TYR A 224 4.46 27.81 -5.10
CA TYR A 224 3.16 28.01 -4.46
C TYR A 224 3.35 28.22 -2.94
N PRO A 225 3.89 29.38 -2.52
CA PRO A 225 4.26 29.61 -1.12
C PRO A 225 3.07 29.65 -0.17
N GLU A 226 1.90 30.12 -0.64
CA GLU A 226 0.68 30.21 0.17
C GLU A 226 -0.09 28.89 0.27
N ALA A 227 0.24 27.89 -0.56
CA ALA A 227 -0.41 26.59 -0.56
C ALA A 227 0.24 25.64 0.46
N PRO A 228 -0.48 25.16 1.48
CA PRO A 228 0.05 24.15 2.39
C PRO A 228 0.40 22.87 1.63
N LEU A 229 1.65 22.39 1.77
CA LEU A 229 2.15 21.23 1.05
C LEU A 229 2.10 19.97 1.92
N PHE A 230 1.38 18.95 1.44
CA PHE A 230 1.29 17.64 2.07
C PHE A 230 1.92 16.56 1.20
N THR A 231 2.30 15.44 1.81
CA THR A 231 2.90 14.31 1.06
C THR A 231 2.24 12.97 1.40
N VAL A 232 2.06 12.11 0.39
CA VAL A 232 1.65 10.72 0.62
C VAL A 232 2.57 9.78 -0.15
N GLY A 233 3.18 8.84 0.56
CA GLY A 233 3.98 7.78 -0.03
C GLY A 233 3.30 6.42 0.08
N THR A 234 3.45 5.59 -0.96
CA THR A 234 2.93 4.21 -0.97
C THR A 234 4.06 3.20 -1.19
N SER A 235 4.10 2.11 -0.41
CA SER A 235 5.12 1.06 -0.53
C SER A 235 6.54 1.63 -0.46
N ILE A 236 7.40 1.39 -1.46
CA ILE A 236 8.74 2.02 -1.54
C ILE A 236 8.67 3.56 -1.52
N GLY A 237 7.64 4.17 -2.10
CA GLY A 237 7.43 5.62 -1.99
C GLY A 237 7.13 6.07 -0.56
N ALA A 238 6.46 5.22 0.23
CA ALA A 238 6.24 5.46 1.66
C ALA A 238 7.54 5.43 2.45
N ASN A 239 8.43 4.49 2.12
CA ASN A 239 9.77 4.44 2.70
C ASN A 239 10.59 5.70 2.37
N ILE A 240 10.56 6.16 1.12
CA ILE A 240 11.26 7.38 0.69
C ILE A 240 10.71 8.60 1.43
N VAL A 241 9.37 8.75 1.51
CA VAL A 241 8.72 9.86 2.22
C VAL A 241 9.14 9.90 3.68
N VAL A 242 9.04 8.78 4.41
CA VAL A 242 9.39 8.74 5.84
C VAL A 242 10.87 9.01 6.05
N LYS A 243 11.74 8.43 5.21
CA LYS A 243 13.18 8.71 5.27
C LYS A 243 13.48 10.19 5.05
N TYR A 244 12.89 10.81 4.03
CA TYR A 244 13.03 12.24 3.76
C TYR A 244 12.59 13.09 4.97
N LEU A 245 11.42 12.79 5.55
CA LEU A 245 10.89 13.53 6.69
C LEU A 245 11.80 13.43 7.93
N GLY A 246 12.45 12.30 8.17
CA GLY A 246 13.40 12.15 9.28
C GLY A 246 14.80 12.66 8.96
N GLU A 247 15.17 12.83 7.68
CA GLU A 247 16.41 13.54 7.29
C GLU A 247 16.27 15.05 7.45
N GLU A 248 15.12 15.62 7.06
CA GLU A 248 14.85 17.04 7.17
C GLU A 248 14.43 17.45 8.60
N GLY A 249 13.67 16.61 9.30
CA GLY A 249 13.13 16.95 10.62
C GLY A 249 12.29 18.23 10.57
N GLU A 250 12.67 19.24 11.36
CA GLU A 250 11.94 20.51 11.44
C GLU A 250 12.12 21.42 10.21
N SER A 251 13.16 21.21 9.38
CA SER A 251 13.45 22.08 8.23
C SER A 251 12.54 21.82 7.03
N THR A 252 11.78 20.73 7.02
CA THR A 252 10.91 20.42 5.88
C THR A 252 9.77 21.44 5.76
N PRO A 253 9.41 21.87 4.54
CA PRO A 253 8.24 22.70 4.31
C PRO A 253 6.93 21.90 4.27
N VAL A 254 6.99 20.56 4.44
CA VAL A 254 5.82 19.69 4.42
C VAL A 254 4.97 19.91 5.69
N ALA A 255 3.72 20.30 5.51
CA ALA A 255 2.75 20.56 6.59
C ALA A 255 2.25 19.28 7.28
N GLY A 256 2.25 18.16 6.57
CA GLY A 256 1.84 16.85 7.07
C GLY A 256 1.96 15.76 6.03
N ALA A 257 1.91 14.50 6.46
CA ALA A 257 2.15 13.38 5.58
C ALA A 257 1.34 12.11 5.90
N ALA A 258 1.27 11.19 4.94
CA ALA A 258 0.87 9.81 5.18
C ALA A 258 1.78 8.77 4.49
N SER A 259 1.95 7.62 5.15
CA SER A 259 2.79 6.51 4.72
C SER A 259 1.96 5.22 4.66
N ILE A 260 1.81 4.63 3.48
CA ILE A 260 0.91 3.49 3.25
C ILE A 260 1.70 2.24 2.86
N CYS A 261 1.57 1.17 3.65
CA CYS A 261 2.28 -0.11 3.46
C CYS A 261 3.79 0.07 3.26
N SER A 262 4.44 0.92 4.07
CA SER A 262 5.90 1.05 4.03
C SER A 262 6.57 -0.29 4.38
N PRO A 263 7.66 -0.67 3.70
CA PRO A 263 8.48 -1.81 4.11
C PRO A 263 9.24 -1.57 5.41
N TRP A 264 9.39 -0.32 5.87
CA TRP A 264 10.06 0.12 7.10
C TRP A 264 11.54 -0.27 7.22
N ASP A 265 11.81 -1.57 7.35
CA ASP A 265 13.13 -2.20 7.32
C ASP A 265 13.25 -3.07 6.06
N LEU A 266 14.07 -2.61 5.13
CA LEU A 266 14.30 -3.26 3.83
C LEU A 266 15.03 -4.59 3.98
N LEU A 267 15.89 -4.74 4.99
CA LEU A 267 16.65 -5.97 5.24
C LEU A 267 15.74 -7.06 5.80
N VAL A 268 14.90 -6.73 6.79
CA VAL A 268 13.88 -7.62 7.34
C VAL A 268 12.87 -8.00 6.26
N THR A 269 12.41 -7.03 5.47
CA THR A 269 11.49 -7.25 4.35
C THR A 269 12.09 -8.16 3.28
N ASN A 270 13.35 -7.94 2.88
CA ASN A 270 14.03 -8.81 1.93
C ASN A 270 14.21 -10.24 2.47
N ARG A 271 14.55 -10.39 3.75
CA ARG A 271 14.61 -11.72 4.37
C ARG A 271 13.24 -12.39 4.36
N PHE A 272 12.18 -11.65 4.71
CA PHE A 272 10.80 -12.12 4.73
C PHE A 272 10.33 -12.61 3.36
N ILE A 273 10.56 -11.84 2.30
CA ILE A 273 10.08 -12.18 0.96
C ILE A 273 10.76 -13.45 0.40
N SER A 274 11.92 -13.83 0.93
CA SER A 274 12.61 -15.07 0.56
C SER A 274 12.25 -16.29 1.44
N ARG A 275 11.44 -16.13 2.51
CA ARG A 275 11.18 -17.19 3.51
C ARG A 275 10.36 -18.36 2.99
N LYS A 276 9.12 -18.13 2.51
CA LYS A 276 8.22 -19.20 2.07
C LYS A 276 8.03 -19.19 0.55
N LEU A 277 7.48 -20.29 0.02
CA LEU A 277 7.28 -20.48 -1.42
C LEU A 277 6.40 -19.37 -2.04
N VAL A 278 5.31 -19.00 -1.37
CA VAL A 278 4.40 -17.93 -1.84
C VAL A 278 5.12 -16.59 -1.89
N GLN A 279 5.88 -16.23 -0.85
CA GLN A 279 6.67 -15.01 -0.83
C GLN A 279 7.76 -14.99 -1.93
N ARG A 280 8.41 -16.13 -2.21
CA ARG A 280 9.36 -16.23 -3.33
C ARG A 280 8.72 -15.96 -4.70
N CYS A 281 7.44 -16.27 -4.87
CA CYS A 281 6.71 -15.88 -6.07
C CYS A 281 6.60 -14.35 -6.19
N TYR A 282 6.40 -13.64 -5.09
CA TYR A 282 6.41 -12.18 -5.06
C TYR A 282 7.81 -11.61 -5.34
N ASP A 283 8.85 -12.14 -4.71
CA ASP A 283 10.24 -11.73 -4.95
C ASP A 283 10.59 -11.84 -6.45
N ARG A 284 10.24 -12.99 -7.05
CA ARG A 284 10.40 -13.23 -8.49
C ARG A 284 9.59 -12.25 -9.34
N ALA A 285 8.34 -11.95 -8.97
CA ALA A 285 7.48 -11.03 -9.70
C ALA A 285 8.00 -9.60 -9.67
N LEU A 286 8.46 -9.13 -8.50
CA LEU A 286 9.09 -7.82 -8.34
C LEU A 286 10.42 -7.73 -9.09
N ALA A 287 11.25 -8.78 -9.05
CA ALA A 287 12.46 -8.87 -9.86
C ALA A 287 12.18 -8.80 -11.37
N ILE A 288 11.08 -9.42 -11.85
CA ILE A 288 10.64 -9.28 -13.25
C ILE A 288 10.27 -7.82 -13.56
N GLY A 289 9.57 -7.13 -12.67
CA GLY A 289 9.24 -5.72 -12.80
C GLY A 289 10.48 -4.83 -12.90
N LEU A 290 11.45 -5.04 -11.99
CA LEU A 290 12.74 -4.35 -11.97
C LEU A 290 13.55 -4.58 -13.25
N LYS A 291 13.59 -5.82 -13.76
CA LYS A 291 14.20 -6.12 -15.06
C LYS A 291 13.47 -5.47 -16.23
N GLY A 292 12.14 -5.35 -16.15
CA GLY A 292 11.34 -4.61 -17.12
C GLY A 292 11.72 -3.12 -17.14
N TYR A 293 11.85 -2.50 -15.96
CA TYR A 293 12.35 -1.14 -15.80
C TYR A 293 13.77 -1.00 -16.36
N ALA A 294 14.67 -1.93 -16.02
CA ALA A 294 16.04 -1.91 -16.51
C ALA A 294 16.11 -2.02 -18.05
N LYS A 295 15.24 -2.85 -18.64
CA LYS A 295 15.14 -3.02 -20.09
C LYS A 295 14.64 -1.76 -20.79
N LEU A 296 13.76 -0.99 -20.17
CA LEU A 296 13.29 0.29 -20.73
C LEU A 296 14.45 1.28 -20.90
N HIS A 297 15.43 1.24 -20.00
CA HIS A 297 16.58 2.15 -19.96
C HIS A 297 17.91 1.45 -20.22
N GLN A 298 17.89 0.37 -21.00
CA GLN A 298 19.06 -0.46 -21.29
C GLN A 298 20.28 0.34 -21.76
N PRO A 299 20.18 1.35 -22.66
CA PRO A 299 21.35 2.09 -23.11
C PRO A 299 22.13 2.78 -21.98
N VAL A 300 21.42 3.27 -20.96
CA VAL A 300 22.02 3.93 -19.79
C VAL A 300 22.55 2.89 -18.81
N LEU A 301 21.75 1.87 -18.46
CA LEU A 301 22.15 0.86 -17.47
C LEU A 301 23.30 -0.03 -17.94
N ALA A 302 23.33 -0.41 -19.22
CA ALA A 302 24.41 -1.25 -19.77
C ALA A 302 25.76 -0.52 -19.80
N ARG A 303 25.76 0.83 -19.78
CA ARG A 303 26.96 1.64 -19.63
C ARG A 303 27.46 1.66 -18.18
N LEU A 304 26.53 1.70 -17.22
CA LEU A 304 26.84 1.90 -15.80
C LEU A 304 27.09 0.59 -15.04
N ALA A 305 26.48 -0.52 -15.49
CA ALA A 305 26.49 -1.79 -14.77
C ALA A 305 26.49 -2.99 -15.71
N ASN A 306 26.81 -4.17 -15.17
CA ASN A 306 26.84 -5.41 -15.96
C ASN A 306 25.43 -5.82 -16.39
N TRP A 307 25.09 -5.55 -17.65
CA TRP A 307 23.79 -5.84 -18.24
C TRP A 307 23.40 -7.33 -18.17
N GLU A 308 24.34 -8.24 -18.41
CA GLU A 308 24.07 -9.68 -18.38
C GLU A 308 23.67 -10.14 -16.97
N ALA A 309 24.36 -9.66 -15.94
CA ALA A 309 24.04 -9.94 -14.54
C ALA A 309 22.67 -9.37 -14.13
N ILE A 310 22.32 -8.17 -14.63
CA ILE A 310 20.99 -7.58 -14.39
C ILE A 310 19.89 -8.44 -15.02
N THR A 311 20.07 -8.90 -16.25
CA THR A 311 19.03 -9.69 -16.95
C THR A 311 18.85 -11.09 -16.36
N SER A 312 19.92 -11.69 -15.83
CA SER A 312 19.89 -13.00 -15.16
C SER A 312 19.32 -12.98 -13.75
N SER A 313 19.23 -11.80 -13.12
CA SER A 313 18.71 -11.64 -11.74
C SER A 313 17.34 -12.29 -11.55
N SER A 314 17.23 -13.09 -10.50
CA SER A 314 16.08 -13.94 -10.17
C SER A 314 15.26 -13.46 -8.98
N SER A 315 15.83 -12.55 -8.19
CA SER A 315 15.28 -11.95 -6.97
C SER A 315 15.56 -10.45 -6.95
N ILE A 316 14.85 -9.72 -6.10
CA ILE A 316 15.09 -8.30 -5.84
C ILE A 316 16.53 -8.11 -5.34
N ARG A 317 16.99 -8.99 -4.45
CA ARG A 317 18.34 -8.90 -3.86
C ARG A 317 19.44 -9.03 -4.92
N GLU A 318 19.28 -9.94 -5.88
CA GLU A 318 20.23 -10.08 -6.99
C GLU A 318 20.19 -8.87 -7.91
N PHE A 319 19.00 -8.36 -8.23
CA PHE A 319 18.88 -7.13 -9.01
C PHE A 319 19.56 -5.96 -8.31
N ASP A 320 19.32 -5.79 -7.01
CA ASP A 320 19.95 -4.73 -6.23
C ASP A 320 21.47 -4.87 -6.20
N ARG A 321 21.99 -6.09 -6.09
CA ARG A 321 23.43 -6.35 -6.15
C ARG A 321 24.04 -5.92 -7.48
N HIS A 322 23.37 -6.22 -8.59
CA HIS A 322 23.93 -6.06 -9.93
C HIS A 322 23.61 -4.72 -10.60
N ALA A 323 22.52 -4.06 -10.21
CA ALA A 323 22.11 -2.75 -10.71
C ALA A 323 22.18 -1.70 -9.60
N THR A 324 21.31 -1.79 -8.60
CA THR A 324 21.06 -0.70 -7.64
C THR A 324 22.32 -0.29 -6.88
N CYS A 325 23.03 -1.24 -6.26
CA CYS A 325 24.25 -0.98 -5.51
C CYS A 325 25.38 -0.45 -6.40
N VAL A 326 25.45 -0.89 -7.66
CA VAL A 326 26.48 -0.44 -8.62
C VAL A 326 26.23 1.03 -8.97
N VAL A 327 25.00 1.36 -9.39
CA VAL A 327 24.62 2.71 -9.80
C VAL A 327 24.64 3.68 -8.62
N ALA A 328 24.11 3.28 -7.46
CA ALA A 328 24.05 4.11 -6.26
C ALA A 328 25.32 4.03 -5.39
N LYS A 329 26.37 3.31 -5.85
CA LYS A 329 27.69 3.21 -5.20
C LYS A 329 27.66 2.71 -3.75
N TYR A 330 26.83 1.71 -3.46
CA TYR A 330 26.83 1.01 -2.16
C TYR A 330 27.76 -0.21 -2.20
N GLU A 331 28.55 -0.44 -1.13
CA GLU A 331 29.50 -1.57 -1.13
C GLU A 331 28.80 -2.92 -1.12
N THR A 332 27.68 -3.02 -0.40
CA THR A 332 26.88 -4.25 -0.30
C THR A 332 25.38 -3.96 -0.29
N VAL A 333 24.59 -4.97 -0.64
CA VAL A 333 23.12 -4.90 -0.57
C VAL A 333 22.63 -4.70 0.86
N ASP A 334 23.33 -5.27 1.85
CA ASP A 334 22.95 -5.09 3.26
C ASP A 334 23.26 -3.67 3.75
N THR A 335 24.37 -3.05 3.29
CA THR A 335 24.64 -1.64 3.54
C THR A 335 23.55 -0.77 2.93
N PHE A 336 23.19 -1.03 1.67
CA PHE A 336 22.11 -0.33 0.98
C PHE A 336 20.79 -0.43 1.77
N TYR A 337 20.35 -1.64 2.13
CA TYR A 337 19.11 -1.85 2.86
C TYR A 337 19.12 -1.16 4.23
N ARG A 338 20.22 -1.24 5.00
CA ARG A 338 20.31 -0.56 6.30
C ARG A 338 20.23 0.97 6.15
N LYS A 339 20.99 1.55 5.23
CA LYS A 339 21.01 3.01 5.02
C LYS A 339 19.68 3.55 4.49
N CYS A 340 18.97 2.76 3.69
CA CYS A 340 17.72 3.17 3.06
C CYS A 340 16.46 2.79 3.85
N SER A 341 16.56 2.06 4.96
CA SER A 341 15.40 1.69 5.78
C SER A 341 14.83 2.88 6.54
N SER A 342 13.56 3.22 6.28
CA SER A 342 12.88 4.35 6.91
C SER A 342 12.68 4.20 8.42
N ALA A 343 12.69 2.97 8.96
CA ALA A 343 12.59 2.71 10.40
C ALA A 343 13.65 3.49 11.22
N ASN A 344 14.86 3.65 10.68
CA ASN A 344 15.97 4.35 11.33
C ASN A 344 15.77 5.86 11.45
N TYR A 345 14.78 6.43 10.76
CA TYR A 345 14.55 7.88 10.66
C TYR A 345 13.28 8.31 11.40
N ILE A 346 12.48 7.36 11.90
CA ILE A 346 11.20 7.61 12.60
C ILE A 346 11.35 8.57 13.78
N GLY A 347 12.43 8.42 14.55
CA GLY A 347 12.69 9.27 15.72
C GLY A 347 12.82 10.75 15.38
N ASN A 348 13.27 11.08 14.17
CA ASN A 348 13.54 12.46 13.74
C ASN A 348 12.38 13.08 12.96
N VAL A 349 11.28 12.36 12.72
CA VAL A 349 10.13 12.91 12.00
C VAL A 349 9.44 13.98 12.86
N SER A 350 9.52 15.23 12.41
CA SER A 350 8.95 16.39 13.13
C SER A 350 7.56 16.81 12.64
N VAL A 351 7.06 16.22 11.56
CA VAL A 351 5.76 16.57 10.97
C VAL A 351 4.66 15.58 11.36
N PRO A 352 3.38 16.01 11.45
CA PRO A 352 2.25 15.10 11.61
C PRO A 352 2.23 14.03 10.53
N LEU A 353 2.34 12.75 10.93
CA LEU A 353 2.47 11.63 10.01
C LEU A 353 1.49 10.51 10.39
N LEU A 354 0.60 10.15 9.44
CA LEU A 354 -0.24 8.96 9.54
C LEU A 354 0.39 7.78 8.81
N CYS A 355 0.66 6.70 9.53
CA CYS A 355 1.19 5.46 8.97
C CYS A 355 0.09 4.41 8.92
N ILE A 356 -0.15 3.76 7.77
CA ILE A 356 -1.13 2.67 7.62
C ILE A 356 -0.41 1.40 7.17
N SER A 357 -0.60 0.28 7.88
CA SER A 357 -0.03 -1.03 7.51
C SER A 357 -1.01 -2.18 7.75
N ALA A 358 -1.07 -3.15 6.84
CA ALA A 358 -1.81 -4.39 7.04
C ALA A 358 -0.89 -5.44 7.68
N LEU A 359 -1.41 -6.19 8.66
CA LEU A 359 -0.64 -7.22 9.36
C LEU A 359 -0.48 -8.50 8.55
N ASP A 360 -1.32 -8.71 7.53
CA ASP A 360 -1.26 -9.82 6.58
C ASP A 360 -0.59 -9.44 5.25
N ASP A 361 0.08 -8.28 5.17
CA ASP A 361 0.73 -7.82 3.95
C ASP A 361 1.79 -8.84 3.47
N PRO A 362 1.66 -9.39 2.23
CA PRO A 362 2.53 -10.44 1.75
C PRO A 362 3.91 -9.94 1.31
N LEU A 363 4.12 -8.62 1.29
CA LEU A 363 5.38 -7.97 0.93
C LEU A 363 6.02 -7.31 2.15
N CYS A 364 5.27 -6.52 2.91
CA CYS A 364 5.76 -5.73 4.04
C CYS A 364 5.38 -6.39 5.36
N THR A 365 6.30 -7.13 5.96
CA THR A 365 5.99 -7.92 7.16
C THR A 365 5.73 -7.05 8.40
N ARG A 366 4.83 -7.54 9.27
CA ARG A 366 4.59 -6.99 10.62
C ARG A 366 5.89 -6.84 11.43
N GLU A 367 6.85 -7.72 11.21
CA GLU A 367 8.12 -7.74 11.96
C GLU A 367 9.02 -6.53 11.64
N ALA A 368 8.81 -5.86 10.50
CA ALA A 368 9.57 -4.69 10.11
C ALA A 368 8.96 -3.38 10.66
N ILE A 369 7.73 -3.41 11.17
CA ILE A 369 7.04 -2.22 11.66
C ILE A 369 7.75 -1.69 12.93
N PRO A 370 8.16 -0.41 12.96
CA PRO A 370 8.88 0.19 14.08
C PRO A 370 7.90 0.61 15.18
N TRP A 371 7.39 -0.37 15.93
CA TRP A 371 6.29 -0.20 16.88
C TRP A 371 6.63 0.77 18.01
N ASP A 372 7.85 0.66 18.54
CA ASP A 372 8.27 1.41 19.72
C ASP A 372 8.70 2.82 19.34
N GLU A 373 9.36 2.98 18.19
CA GLU A 373 9.72 4.29 17.63
C GLU A 373 8.46 5.09 17.26
N CYS A 374 7.45 4.44 16.67
CA CYS A 374 6.15 5.07 16.43
C CYS A 374 5.44 5.48 17.73
N ARG A 375 5.61 4.70 18.82
CA ARG A 375 5.02 5.01 20.13
C ARG A 375 5.76 6.14 20.84
N ALA A 376 7.07 6.27 20.61
CA ALA A 376 7.90 7.31 21.21
C ALA A 376 7.70 8.68 20.53
N ASN A 377 7.42 8.72 19.22
CA ASN A 377 7.29 9.98 18.50
C ASN A 377 5.86 10.58 18.63
N LYS A 378 5.76 11.82 19.14
CA LYS A 378 4.50 12.55 19.34
C LYS A 378 3.80 12.97 18.05
N ASN A 379 4.51 13.01 16.92
CA ASN A 379 3.97 13.43 15.63
C ASN A 379 3.39 12.28 14.81
N ILE A 380 3.57 11.03 15.24
CA ILE A 380 3.23 9.85 14.45
C ILE A 380 1.99 9.16 15.02
N VAL A 381 1.09 8.76 14.12
CA VAL A 381 -0.01 7.86 14.41
C VAL A 381 0.12 6.65 13.49
N LEU A 382 0.37 5.47 14.05
CA LEU A 382 0.43 4.21 13.31
C LEU A 382 -0.90 3.48 13.43
N ALA A 383 -1.60 3.33 12.32
CA ALA A 383 -2.82 2.54 12.18
C ALA A 383 -2.52 1.19 11.52
N THR A 384 -2.96 0.11 12.16
CA THR A 384 -2.82 -1.24 11.61
C THR A 384 -4.14 -1.98 11.53
N THR A 385 -4.31 -2.76 10.46
CA THR A 385 -5.47 -3.63 10.27
C THR A 385 -5.02 -5.10 10.26
N PRO A 386 -5.84 -6.04 10.76
CA PRO A 386 -5.53 -7.46 10.66
C PRO A 386 -5.38 -7.93 9.23
N ASN A 387 -6.17 -7.35 8.32
CA ASN A 387 -6.20 -7.70 6.91
C ASN A 387 -6.07 -6.47 6.01
N GLY A 388 -5.60 -6.68 4.79
CA GLY A 388 -5.53 -5.63 3.77
C GLY A 388 -4.71 -6.01 2.54
N GLY A 389 -3.81 -6.99 2.65
CA GLY A 389 -2.81 -7.25 1.61
C GLY A 389 -1.93 -6.02 1.35
N HIS A 390 -1.17 -6.03 0.25
CA HIS A 390 -0.29 -4.90 -0.08
C HIS A 390 -1.03 -3.83 -0.89
N LEU A 391 -1.23 -2.65 -0.31
CA LEU A 391 -1.91 -1.47 -0.90
C LEU A 391 -3.38 -1.66 -1.34
N ALA A 392 -3.93 -2.86 -1.20
CA ALA A 392 -5.21 -3.22 -1.77
C ALA A 392 -6.38 -2.78 -0.88
N PHE A 393 -6.49 -3.30 0.34
CA PHE A 393 -7.54 -2.96 1.30
C PHE A 393 -8.95 -2.84 0.67
N PHE A 394 -9.32 -3.77 -0.20
CA PHE A 394 -10.60 -3.67 -0.92
C PHE A 394 -11.77 -3.82 0.04
N GLU A 395 -12.70 -2.86 0.01
CA GLU A 395 -13.94 -2.92 0.79
C GLU A 395 -15.19 -2.98 -0.11
N GLY A 396 -16.28 -3.50 0.46
CA GLY A 396 -17.57 -3.65 -0.22
C GLY A 396 -17.62 -4.80 -1.24
N LEU A 397 -18.83 -5.21 -1.63
CA LEU A 397 -19.03 -6.34 -2.55
C LEU A 397 -18.46 -6.11 -3.95
N THR A 398 -18.38 -4.84 -4.38
CA THR A 398 -17.90 -4.45 -5.70
C THR A 398 -16.39 -4.28 -5.78
N ALA A 399 -15.65 -4.31 -4.65
CA ALA A 399 -14.22 -3.99 -4.62
C ALA A 399 -13.87 -2.70 -5.39
N GLY A 400 -14.75 -1.70 -5.31
CA GLY A 400 -14.62 -0.43 -6.04
C GLY A 400 -13.90 0.65 -5.26
N ARG A 401 -13.51 0.39 -4.01
CA ARG A 401 -12.88 1.34 -3.10
C ARG A 401 -11.76 0.65 -2.34
N LEU A 402 -10.72 1.42 -2.04
CA LEU A 402 -9.62 1.01 -1.16
C LEU A 402 -9.84 1.68 0.19
N TRP A 403 -10.01 0.89 1.26
CA TRP A 403 -10.38 1.40 2.57
C TRP A 403 -9.41 2.46 3.08
N TRP A 404 -8.10 2.30 2.87
CA TRP A 404 -7.06 3.20 3.39
C TRP A 404 -7.11 4.61 2.79
N VAL A 405 -7.73 4.81 1.63
CA VAL A 405 -7.87 6.14 1.01
C VAL A 405 -8.73 7.05 1.88
N ARG A 406 -9.83 6.51 2.46
CA ARG A 406 -10.74 7.27 3.30
C ARG A 406 -10.09 7.83 4.58
N PRO A 407 -9.43 7.04 5.46
CA PRO A 407 -8.74 7.57 6.64
C PRO A 407 -7.59 8.51 6.29
N VAL A 408 -6.89 8.33 5.16
CA VAL A 408 -5.86 9.29 4.72
C VAL A 408 -6.50 10.62 4.34
N THR A 409 -7.56 10.61 3.54
CA THR A 409 -8.31 11.83 3.20
C THR A 409 -8.88 12.51 4.45
N GLU A 410 -9.52 11.76 5.35
CA GLU A 410 -10.02 12.31 6.63
C GLU A 410 -8.90 12.95 7.46
N PHE A 411 -7.76 12.29 7.58
CA PHE A 411 -6.63 12.78 8.37
C PHE A 411 -6.02 14.04 7.79
N LEU A 412 -5.72 14.07 6.49
CA LEU A 412 -5.11 15.23 5.84
C LEU A 412 -6.06 16.44 5.83
N CYS A 413 -7.36 16.23 5.56
CA CYS A 413 -8.34 17.31 5.65
C CYS A 413 -8.48 17.82 7.09
N ALA A 414 -8.61 16.94 8.08
CA ALA A 414 -8.69 17.34 9.49
C ALA A 414 -7.42 18.05 9.98
N LEU A 415 -6.25 17.69 9.43
CA LEU A 415 -4.99 18.34 9.74
C LEU A 415 -4.93 19.74 9.13
N HIS A 416 -5.29 19.87 7.85
CA HIS A 416 -5.39 21.15 7.14
C HIS A 416 -6.31 22.15 7.85
N ASP A 417 -7.46 21.67 8.34
CA ASP A 417 -8.44 22.49 9.05
C ASP A 417 -8.02 22.82 10.51
N SER A 418 -6.80 22.45 10.91
CA SER A 418 -6.30 22.60 12.27
C SER A 418 -5.04 23.46 12.36
N CYS A 419 -4.73 23.96 13.56
CA CYS A 419 -3.48 24.66 13.83
C CYS A 419 -2.27 23.72 14.05
N TYR A 420 -2.45 22.40 13.88
CA TYR A 420 -1.43 21.38 14.15
C TYR A 420 -0.62 21.00 12.91
N MET A 421 -0.83 21.67 11.78
CA MET A 421 0.09 21.57 10.64
C MET A 421 1.49 21.96 11.07
N HIS A 422 2.49 21.25 10.54
CA HIS A 422 3.86 21.69 10.65
C HIS A 422 4.04 23.03 9.92
N ARG A 423 4.78 23.94 10.54
CA ARG A 423 5.24 25.17 9.89
C ARG A 423 6.75 25.14 9.91
N GLN A 424 7.35 25.29 8.75
CA GLN A 424 8.80 25.42 8.63
C GLN A 424 9.25 26.58 9.53
N LYS A 425 10.15 26.32 10.47
CA LYS A 425 10.78 27.40 11.23
C LYS A 425 11.70 28.13 10.25
N ALA A 426 11.50 29.43 10.07
CA ALA A 426 12.45 30.24 9.32
C ALA A 426 13.83 30.11 9.99
N GLN A 427 14.80 29.54 9.29
CA GLN A 427 16.19 29.71 9.69
C GLN A 427 16.47 31.21 9.56
N GLU A 428 16.59 31.91 10.69
CA GLU A 428 17.34 33.15 10.73
C GLU A 428 18.73 32.82 10.17
N HIS A 429 18.98 33.16 8.91
CA HIS A 429 20.30 33.16 8.32
C HIS A 429 21.10 34.28 9.00
N GLY A 430 21.53 34.04 10.23
CA GLY A 430 22.74 34.66 10.73
C GLY A 430 23.86 34.25 9.79
N LEU A 431 24.52 35.22 9.16
CA LEU A 431 25.78 35.01 8.47
C LEU A 431 26.76 34.35 9.45
N HIS A 432 26.83 33.03 9.45
CA HIS A 432 27.97 32.32 9.99
C HIS A 432 28.57 31.50 8.85
N SER A 433 29.82 31.83 8.55
CA SER A 433 30.51 31.47 7.33
C SER A 433 30.52 29.97 7.07
N SER A 434 30.23 29.63 5.82
CA SER A 434 30.24 28.32 5.18
C SER A 434 31.65 27.69 5.08
N LEU A 435 32.33 27.44 6.21
CA LEU A 435 33.67 26.83 6.18
C LEU A 435 33.97 25.77 7.26
N GLU A 436 32.98 25.19 7.93
CA GLU A 436 33.22 24.18 8.99
C GLU A 436 32.48 22.84 8.83
N SER A 437 31.95 22.48 7.66
CA SER A 437 31.29 21.17 7.47
C SER A 437 32.01 20.19 6.53
N LEU A 438 33.32 20.37 6.32
CA LEU A 438 34.14 19.48 5.49
C LEU A 438 35.33 18.91 6.28
N ILE A 439 35.08 18.29 7.43
CA ILE A 439 36.03 17.37 8.04
C ILE A 439 35.28 16.11 8.51
N ASP A 440 35.56 15.03 7.79
CA ASP A 440 35.30 13.63 8.08
C ASP A 440 35.60 13.28 9.54
N LYS A 441 34.57 12.91 10.33
CA LYS A 441 34.74 12.31 11.66
C LYS A 441 34.56 10.80 11.57
N SER A 442 35.57 10.14 11.01
CA SER A 442 35.80 8.71 11.21
C SER A 442 36.67 8.50 12.47
N PRO A 443 36.49 7.41 13.25
CA PRO A 443 37.27 7.20 14.46
C PRO A 443 38.71 6.81 14.09
N TYR A 444 39.67 7.66 14.44
CA TYR A 444 41.10 7.38 14.25
C TYR A 444 41.59 6.33 15.26
N VAL A 445 42.23 5.29 14.75
CA VAL A 445 43.07 4.36 15.54
C VAL A 445 44.51 4.85 15.39
N ASN A 446 45.18 5.21 16.49
CA ASN A 446 46.61 5.49 16.47
C ASN A 446 47.38 4.17 16.53
N PHE A 447 48.26 3.94 15.55
CA PHE A 447 49.25 2.87 15.60
C PHE A 447 50.49 3.39 16.32
N MET A 448 50.82 2.79 17.46
CA MET A 448 52.14 2.94 18.08
C MET A 448 53.13 1.95 17.44
N GLU A 449 54.41 2.30 17.45
CA GLU A 449 55.51 1.58 16.77
C GLU A 449 55.77 0.14 17.29
N ASP A 450 55.01 -0.31 18.29
CA ASP A 450 55.10 -1.64 18.91
C ASP A 450 53.85 -2.54 18.70
N GLY A 451 52.87 -2.11 17.91
CA GLY A 451 51.84 -3.00 17.35
C GLY A 451 50.71 -3.45 18.29
N MET A 452 50.43 -2.74 19.40
CA MET A 452 49.22 -2.96 20.20
C MET A 452 48.14 -1.88 19.98
N VAL A 453 46.86 -2.27 20.10
CA VAL A 453 45.67 -1.42 19.87
C VAL A 453 44.90 -1.24 21.18
N ALA A 454 44.59 0.00 21.58
CA ALA A 454 43.72 0.34 22.70
C ALA A 454 42.65 1.37 22.32
N ALA A 455 41.46 1.29 22.93
CA ALA A 455 40.34 2.21 22.72
C ALA A 455 40.44 3.42 23.68
N VAL A 456 40.16 4.62 23.19
CA VAL A 456 40.18 5.87 23.99
C VAL A 456 38.77 6.19 24.49
N THR A 457 38.61 6.37 25.80
CA THR A 457 37.43 7.00 26.44
C THR A 457 37.63 8.51 26.46
N ASN A 458 36.59 9.26 26.07
CA ASN A 458 36.60 10.72 26.05
C ASN A 458 36.22 11.24 27.46
N ASP A 459 37.20 11.62 28.26
CA ASP A 459 37.01 12.50 29.42
C ASP A 459 37.21 13.95 28.96
N GLY A 460 36.19 14.79 29.14
CA GLY A 460 36.25 16.24 28.87
C GLY A 460 36.87 17.01 30.05
N PRO A 461 37.32 18.26 29.85
CA PRO A 461 38.09 18.98 30.85
C PRO A 461 37.20 19.62 31.92
N ASP A 462 37.67 19.52 33.16
CA ASP A 462 37.19 20.22 34.36
C ASP A 462 37.17 21.74 34.18
N ASN A 463 36.08 22.37 34.62
CA ASN A 463 36.08 23.71 35.20
C ASN A 463 35.19 23.68 36.45
N ASP A 464 35.87 23.84 37.58
CA ASP A 464 35.33 23.90 38.93
C ASP A 464 34.84 25.33 39.20
N ASP A 465 33.60 25.50 39.65
CA ASP A 465 33.25 26.54 40.61
C ASP A 465 31.95 26.19 41.34
N SER A 466 32.09 26.07 42.66
CA SER A 466 31.14 25.59 43.64
C SER A 466 29.98 26.56 43.95
N LEU A 467 28.78 26.05 44.30
CA LEU A 467 28.22 26.20 45.66
C LEU A 467 26.96 25.32 45.91
N HIS A 468 26.87 24.86 47.15
CA HIS A 468 25.88 24.00 47.80
C HIS A 468 24.39 24.38 47.67
N ASN A 469 23.50 23.38 47.57
CA ASN A 469 22.74 22.91 48.74
C ASN A 469 21.96 21.60 48.47
N GLN A 470 22.19 20.63 49.35
CA GLN A 470 21.46 19.38 49.53
C GLN A 470 20.04 19.65 50.06
N ILE A 471 19.10 18.73 49.78
CA ILE A 471 18.36 17.98 50.81
C ILE A 471 17.83 16.69 50.16
N VAL A 472 18.15 15.59 50.83
CA VAL A 472 17.73 14.20 50.62
C VAL A 472 16.41 13.98 51.35
N ASP A 473 15.53 13.12 50.83
CA ASP A 473 14.89 12.06 51.62
C ASP A 473 14.09 11.08 50.74
N GLU A 474 14.56 9.83 50.74
CA GLU A 474 13.75 8.62 50.51
C GLU A 474 12.80 8.38 51.70
N ILE A 475 11.68 7.68 51.49
CA ILE A 475 11.26 6.47 52.25
C ILE A 475 9.90 5.92 51.74
N LYS A 476 9.95 4.63 51.35
CA LYS A 476 9.01 3.48 51.43
C LYS A 476 7.47 3.62 51.35
N LEU A 477 6.92 2.86 50.40
CA LEU A 477 5.95 1.73 50.51
C LEU A 477 5.05 1.61 51.77
N SER A 478 3.73 1.56 51.53
CA SER A 478 2.81 0.55 52.09
C SER A 478 1.49 0.46 51.30
N ASP A 479 1.00 -0.77 51.14
CA ASP A 479 -0.32 -1.16 50.65
C ASP A 479 -1.48 -0.50 51.43
N ASP A 480 -2.61 -0.26 50.75
CA ASP A 480 -3.92 -0.66 51.28
C ASP A 480 -5.03 -0.64 50.20
N MET A 481 -5.82 -1.70 50.24
CA MET A 481 -7.03 -2.02 49.48
C MET A 481 -8.25 -1.34 50.12
N VAL A 482 -9.14 -0.67 49.38
CA VAL A 482 -10.60 -0.64 49.64
C VAL A 482 -11.37 -0.32 48.35
N ALA A 483 -12.36 -1.17 48.07
CA ALA A 483 -13.38 -1.02 47.04
C ALA A 483 -14.49 -0.04 47.46
N ILE A 484 -15.04 0.74 46.53
CA ILE A 484 -16.40 1.30 46.63
C ILE A 484 -17.10 1.20 45.28
N GLU A 485 -18.25 0.55 45.32
CA GLU A 485 -19.29 0.39 44.29
C GLU A 485 -19.94 1.71 43.89
N GLN A 486 -20.58 1.71 42.70
CA GLN A 486 -21.87 2.35 42.35
C GLN A 486 -21.88 2.64 40.83
N ASN A 487 -22.97 2.53 40.08
CA ASN A 487 -24.25 1.86 40.19
C ASN A 487 -24.86 1.93 38.78
N GLU A 488 -25.56 0.89 38.35
CA GLU A 488 -26.40 0.91 37.15
C GLU A 488 -27.62 1.81 37.39
N GLN A 489 -28.10 2.50 36.35
CA GLN A 489 -29.51 2.85 36.28
C GLN A 489 -30.03 2.87 34.84
N THR A 490 -30.87 1.88 34.58
CA THR A 490 -31.82 1.67 33.50
C THR A 490 -32.96 2.70 33.59
N GLY A 491 -33.52 3.08 32.44
CA GLY A 491 -34.76 3.85 32.36
C GLY A 491 -35.42 3.68 31.00
N GLU A 492 -36.36 2.74 30.90
CA GLU A 492 -37.40 2.68 29.87
C GLU A 492 -38.47 3.73 30.15
N ILE A 493 -38.99 4.42 29.11
CA ILE A 493 -40.38 4.88 29.06
C ILE A 493 -40.92 4.68 27.62
N GLN A 494 -42.10 4.08 27.57
CA GLN A 494 -42.97 3.78 26.43
C GLN A 494 -44.00 4.89 26.16
N ASN A 495 -44.61 4.83 24.96
CA ASN A 495 -45.94 5.34 24.55
C ASN A 495 -46.07 6.86 24.26
N GLU A 496 -46.86 7.36 23.30
CA GLU A 496 -47.86 6.80 22.39
C GLU A 496 -48.25 7.84 21.30
N SER A 497 -48.78 7.33 20.17
CA SER A 497 -49.82 7.86 19.24
C SER A 497 -49.91 9.35 18.82
N ASP A 498 -49.98 9.61 17.50
CA ASP A 498 -51.20 9.92 16.70
C ASP A 498 -50.77 10.30 15.25
N SER A 499 -51.07 9.56 14.17
CA SER A 499 -52.30 9.39 13.36
C SER A 499 -52.54 10.44 12.24
N GLY A 500 -53.04 9.94 11.09
CA GLY A 500 -53.53 10.70 9.91
C GLY A 500 -52.72 10.47 8.62
N VAL A 501 -52.90 9.39 7.83
CA VAL A 501 -53.99 9.03 6.89
C VAL A 501 -54.01 9.83 5.56
N GLY A 502 -54.04 9.10 4.42
CA GLY A 502 -54.52 9.56 3.10
C GLY A 502 -53.65 9.12 1.90
N ASP A 503 -53.71 7.85 1.48
CA ASP A 503 -54.32 7.35 0.22
C ASP A 503 -53.69 7.83 -1.11
N LYS A 504 -53.00 6.95 -1.87
CA LYS A 504 -53.51 6.07 -2.95
C LYS A 504 -54.06 6.81 -4.19
N ASN A 505 -53.39 6.68 -5.35
CA ASN A 505 -53.82 5.75 -6.42
C ASN A 505 -52.97 5.84 -7.70
N ASN A 506 -52.86 4.66 -8.32
CA ASN A 506 -52.38 4.35 -9.67
C ASN A 506 -53.27 4.95 -10.78
N SER A 507 -52.71 5.11 -11.98
CA SER A 507 -53.14 4.46 -13.26
C SER A 507 -52.58 5.26 -14.43
N GLU A 508 -51.67 4.69 -15.24
CA GLU A 508 -51.94 4.11 -16.58
C GLU A 508 -52.54 5.07 -17.62
N GLY A 509 -51.84 5.20 -18.76
CA GLY A 509 -52.21 6.06 -19.88
C GLY A 509 -51.38 5.76 -21.12
N ASN A 510 -51.81 4.73 -21.82
CA ASN A 510 -51.37 4.17 -23.11
C ASN A 510 -51.40 5.19 -24.30
N VAL A 511 -50.74 4.82 -25.42
CA VAL A 511 -51.17 5.00 -26.85
C VAL A 511 -50.22 5.73 -27.85
N THR A 512 -49.77 4.93 -28.83
CA THR A 512 -49.45 5.13 -30.28
C THR A 512 -48.25 5.90 -30.83
N SER A 513 -47.39 5.10 -31.48
CA SER A 513 -46.91 5.16 -32.88
C SER A 513 -47.27 6.35 -33.79
N PHE A 514 -46.24 6.91 -34.44
CA PHE A 514 -46.29 7.44 -35.81
C PHE A 514 -45.05 7.01 -36.61
N GLN A 515 -45.28 6.72 -37.88
CA GLN A 515 -44.36 6.16 -38.87
C GLN A 515 -44.04 7.22 -39.94
N GLY A 516 -42.82 7.20 -40.50
CA GLY A 516 -42.48 7.72 -41.83
C GLY A 516 -41.65 9.02 -41.86
N HIS A 517 -40.39 8.98 -42.31
CA HIS A 517 -40.04 9.02 -43.75
C HIS A 517 -38.54 8.77 -43.98
N GLU A 518 -38.25 8.13 -45.11
CA GLU A 518 -36.93 7.72 -45.61
C GLU A 518 -36.14 8.89 -46.24
N GLY A 519 -34.81 8.78 -46.19
CA GLY A 519 -33.87 9.54 -47.00
C GLY A 519 -32.52 8.82 -47.05
N ASN A 520 -32.26 8.14 -48.17
CA ASN A 520 -31.05 7.36 -48.48
C ASN A 520 -29.77 8.21 -48.47
N HIS A 521 -28.66 7.69 -47.94
CA HIS A 521 -27.49 7.30 -48.75
C HIS A 521 -26.37 6.62 -47.91
N GLU A 522 -25.87 5.52 -48.50
CA GLU A 522 -24.54 4.91 -48.38
C GLU A 522 -24.16 4.05 -47.16
N GLN A 523 -24.34 2.75 -47.37
CA GLN A 523 -23.68 1.66 -46.69
C GLN A 523 -22.14 1.76 -46.80
N ARG A 524 -21.47 1.72 -45.65
CA ARG A 524 -20.14 1.13 -45.51
C ARG A 524 -20.25 0.02 -44.47
N GLU A 525 -20.23 -1.22 -44.94
CA GLU A 525 -20.34 -2.43 -44.11
C GLU A 525 -19.13 -2.54 -43.16
N GLU A 526 -19.37 -2.66 -41.85
CA GLU A 526 -18.40 -3.19 -40.90
C GLU A 526 -18.65 -4.71 -40.71
N PRO A 527 -17.70 -5.58 -41.06
CA PRO A 527 -17.83 -7.02 -40.88
C PRO A 527 -17.26 -7.44 -39.53
N ASN A 528 -18.05 -7.41 -38.43
CA ASN A 528 -17.73 -8.25 -37.26
C ASN A 528 -18.79 -8.34 -36.14
N ALA A 529 -19.82 -7.48 -36.10
CA ALA A 529 -20.73 -7.43 -34.94
C ALA A 529 -21.79 -8.54 -34.90
N ASN A 530 -22.22 -9.04 -36.07
CA ASN A 530 -23.32 -10.02 -36.15
C ASN A 530 -22.87 -11.45 -35.81
N ASN A 531 -21.64 -11.84 -36.18
CA ASN A 531 -21.09 -13.16 -35.86
C ASN A 531 -20.86 -13.37 -34.35
N ILE A 532 -20.63 -12.29 -33.59
CA ILE A 532 -20.41 -12.36 -32.13
C ILE A 532 -21.76 -12.49 -31.40
N ARG A 533 -22.83 -11.82 -31.87
CA ARG A 533 -24.16 -11.93 -31.26
C ARG A 533 -24.78 -13.32 -31.47
N ASP A 534 -24.60 -13.91 -32.65
CA ASP A 534 -25.10 -15.26 -32.95
C ASP A 534 -24.29 -16.36 -32.25
N ALA A 535 -22.98 -16.16 -32.04
CA ALA A 535 -22.15 -17.08 -31.28
C ALA A 535 -22.44 -17.09 -29.76
N ILE A 536 -22.99 -16.00 -29.20
CA ILE A 536 -23.29 -15.87 -27.76
C ILE A 536 -24.73 -16.30 -27.42
N ALA A 537 -25.61 -16.43 -28.42
CA ALA A 537 -27.01 -16.82 -28.22
C ALA A 537 -27.21 -18.20 -27.52
N PRO A 538 -26.43 -19.25 -27.82
CA PRO A 538 -26.53 -20.53 -27.10
C PRO A 538 -26.05 -20.42 -25.65
N VAL A 539 -24.97 -19.66 -25.42
CA VAL A 539 -24.37 -19.43 -24.09
C VAL A 539 -25.33 -18.65 -23.19
N ARG A 540 -26.01 -17.64 -23.74
CA ARG A 540 -27.01 -16.85 -23.03
C ARG A 540 -28.25 -17.68 -22.66
N ARG A 541 -28.67 -18.62 -23.51
CA ARG A 541 -29.75 -19.57 -23.20
C ARG A 541 -29.35 -20.56 -22.10
N SER A 542 -28.13 -21.08 -22.13
CA SER A 542 -27.60 -21.97 -21.10
C SER A 542 -27.46 -21.28 -19.74
N ILE A 543 -27.00 -20.03 -19.72
CA ILE A 543 -26.93 -19.21 -18.49
C ILE A 543 -28.33 -18.95 -17.93
N ASN A 544 -29.31 -18.61 -18.79
CA ASN A 544 -30.69 -18.39 -18.36
C ASN A 544 -31.41 -19.68 -17.89
N GLN A 545 -31.02 -20.85 -18.40
CA GLN A 545 -31.52 -22.15 -17.92
C GLN A 545 -30.89 -22.55 -16.57
N ILE A 546 -29.59 -22.29 -16.36
CA ILE A 546 -28.90 -22.54 -15.07
C ILE A 546 -29.43 -21.61 -13.97
N THR A 547 -29.77 -20.37 -14.32
CA THR A 547 -30.34 -19.37 -13.39
C THR A 547 -31.77 -19.73 -12.94
N ARG A 548 -32.47 -20.59 -13.69
CA ARG A 548 -33.83 -21.06 -13.34
C ARG A 548 -33.87 -22.36 -12.54
N SER A 549 -32.81 -23.19 -12.54
CA SER A 549 -32.86 -24.53 -11.94
C SER A 549 -32.23 -24.65 -10.55
N GLN A 550 -31.39 -23.71 -10.12
CA GLN A 550 -30.87 -23.67 -8.76
C GLN A 550 -30.78 -22.23 -8.25
N GLY A 551 -31.53 -21.91 -7.19
CA GLY A 551 -31.52 -20.61 -6.51
C GLY A 551 -30.21 -20.29 -5.77
N LYS A 552 -29.06 -20.56 -6.38
CA LYS A 552 -27.74 -20.21 -5.87
C LYS A 552 -27.10 -19.21 -6.82
N SER A 553 -26.60 -18.11 -6.26
CA SER A 553 -26.00 -16.99 -7.00
C SER A 553 -24.95 -17.47 -8.00
N VAL A 554 -25.07 -17.03 -9.27
CA VAL A 554 -24.12 -17.30 -10.36
C VAL A 554 -22.69 -16.97 -9.96
N TRP A 555 -22.50 -16.01 -9.04
CA TRP A 555 -21.21 -15.63 -8.47
C TRP A 555 -20.62 -16.64 -7.50
N LEU A 556 -21.46 -17.40 -6.78
CA LEU A 556 -21.00 -18.50 -5.92
C LEU A 556 -20.50 -19.67 -6.78
N LEU A 557 -21.20 -19.97 -7.88
CA LEU A 557 -20.77 -20.98 -8.84
C LEU A 557 -19.50 -20.55 -9.59
N ALA A 558 -19.36 -19.27 -9.94
CA ALA A 558 -18.13 -18.71 -10.49
C ALA A 558 -16.97 -18.74 -9.48
N TYR A 559 -17.23 -18.45 -8.19
CA TYR A 559 -16.24 -18.55 -7.12
C TYR A 559 -15.78 -20.00 -6.90
N ILE A 560 -16.73 -20.95 -6.81
CA ILE A 560 -16.42 -22.38 -6.71
C ILE A 560 -15.64 -22.84 -7.94
N ALA A 561 -16.02 -22.41 -9.15
CA ALA A 561 -15.29 -22.73 -10.36
C ALA A 561 -13.88 -22.14 -10.36
N VAL A 562 -13.68 -20.89 -9.94
CA VAL A 562 -12.36 -20.23 -9.88
C VAL A 562 -11.48 -20.89 -8.82
N VAL A 563 -12.01 -21.19 -7.63
CA VAL A 563 -11.25 -21.82 -6.53
C VAL A 563 -10.90 -23.28 -6.86
N THR A 564 -11.80 -24.02 -7.51
CA THR A 564 -11.55 -25.42 -7.88
C THR A 564 -10.70 -25.59 -9.14
N SER A 565 -10.68 -24.59 -10.05
CA SER A 565 -9.85 -24.63 -11.26
C SER A 565 -8.48 -23.94 -11.12
N TRP A 566 -8.22 -23.22 -10.03
CA TRP A 566 -6.93 -22.54 -9.78
C TRP A 566 -5.70 -23.47 -9.79
N PRO A 567 -5.76 -24.73 -9.31
CA PRO A 567 -4.63 -25.66 -9.42
C PRO A 567 -4.24 -25.99 -10.88
N LEU A 568 -5.17 -25.84 -11.84
CA LEU A 568 -4.95 -26.09 -13.26
C LEU A 568 -4.65 -24.81 -14.07
N LEU A 569 -5.09 -23.64 -13.58
CA LEU A 569 -4.96 -22.34 -14.26
C LEU A 569 -3.85 -21.41 -13.72
N GLY A 570 -3.12 -21.82 -12.67
CA GLY A 570 -2.00 -21.05 -12.12
C GLY A 570 -0.91 -20.68 -13.16
N THR A 571 -0.82 -21.44 -14.25
CA THR A 571 0.06 -21.14 -15.40
C THR A 571 -0.52 -20.08 -16.34
N LEU A 572 -1.86 -19.96 -16.44
CA LEU A 572 -2.54 -19.02 -17.33
C LEU A 572 -2.60 -17.60 -16.74
N GLY A 573 -2.72 -17.48 -15.41
CA GLY A 573 -2.60 -16.19 -14.72
C GLY A 573 -1.22 -15.56 -14.88
N PHE A 574 -0.17 -16.39 -14.86
CA PHE A 574 1.21 -15.99 -15.18
C PHE A 574 1.38 -15.59 -16.65
N PHE A 575 0.71 -16.31 -17.57
CA PHE A 575 0.68 -15.95 -18.99
C PHE A 575 -0.08 -14.65 -19.28
N LEU A 576 -1.19 -14.38 -18.58
CA LEU A 576 -1.93 -13.12 -18.70
C LEU A 576 -1.17 -11.94 -18.08
N PHE A 577 -0.46 -12.16 -16.96
CA PHE A 577 0.48 -11.21 -16.37
C PHE A 577 1.62 -10.88 -17.37
N ARG A 578 2.22 -11.90 -17.99
CA ARG A 578 3.24 -11.76 -19.05
C ARG A 578 2.68 -11.08 -20.31
N LYS A 579 1.46 -11.42 -20.73
CA LYS A 579 0.82 -10.91 -21.96
C LYS A 579 0.34 -9.48 -21.79
N ARG A 580 -0.09 -9.04 -20.59
CA ARG A 580 -0.42 -7.63 -20.33
C ARG A 580 0.84 -6.75 -20.24
N PHE A 581 1.94 -7.25 -19.65
CA PHE A 581 3.24 -6.58 -19.74
C PHE A 581 3.70 -6.45 -21.20
N SER A 582 3.60 -7.54 -21.97
CA SER A 582 3.99 -7.56 -23.39
C SER A 582 3.07 -6.70 -24.29
N ASN A 583 1.76 -6.66 -24.02
CA ASN A 583 0.81 -5.89 -24.81
C ASN A 583 0.81 -4.39 -24.43
N SER A 584 1.14 -4.04 -23.19
CA SER A 584 1.48 -2.65 -22.80
C SER A 584 2.73 -2.15 -23.54
N LEU A 585 3.73 -3.04 -23.73
CA LEU A 585 4.91 -2.78 -24.56
C LEU A 585 4.59 -2.66 -26.05
N LEU A 586 3.64 -3.46 -26.58
CA LEU A 586 3.30 -3.48 -28.02
C LEU A 586 2.33 -2.37 -28.43
N ALA A 587 1.36 -2.03 -27.58
CA ALA A 587 0.44 -0.91 -27.81
C ALA A 587 1.16 0.46 -27.82
N LYS A 588 2.32 0.57 -27.15
CA LYS A 588 3.20 1.75 -27.21
C LYS A 588 4.04 1.81 -28.50
N LYS A 589 4.22 0.69 -29.21
CA LYS A 589 4.94 0.65 -30.49
C LYS A 589 4.07 1.05 -31.69
N MET A 590 2.76 0.89 -31.59
CA MET A 590 1.80 1.25 -32.66
C MET A 590 1.29 2.71 -32.61
N LYS A 591 1.73 3.53 -31.64
CA LYS A 591 1.55 5.00 -31.65
C LYS A 591 2.74 5.76 -32.25
N LYS A 592 3.70 5.05 -32.85
CA LYS A 592 4.89 5.62 -33.51
C LYS A 592 5.09 5.06 -34.93
N LEU A 593 3.97 4.82 -35.62
CA LEU A 593 3.89 4.74 -37.08
C LEU A 593 2.86 5.75 -37.54
#